data_AF-A0A9D4YRR4-F1
#
_entry.id   AF-A0A9D4YRR4-F1
#
_cell.length_a   1.000
_cell.length_b   1.000
_cell.length_c   1.000
_cell.angle_alpha   90.00
_cell.angle_beta   90.00
_cell.angle_gamma   90.00
#
_symmetry.space_group_name_H-M   'P 1'
#
loop_
_entity.id
_entity.type
_entity.pdbx_description
1 polymer ?
#
loop_
_entity_poly.entity_id
_entity_poly.type
_entity_poly.pdbx_seq_one_letter_code
_entity_poly.pdbx_strand_id
1 'polypeptide(L)'
;MEDGGSAGLTYANAVLCLSTGVREFLERRQREIGRLALRVHKHTPVEVIQGEMGWSSFTAREAVAKAGYENRLVRLPEQNVARRMLAHTIFASRSTRWTRRTAALRRRFGLPAVCLERANEEGKTKHGEGVRLKVRELETTAWRDSDKVNS
;
A
#
# COMPACT_ATOMS: atom_id res chain seq x y z
N MET A 1 -6.73 10.60 30.32
CA MET A 1 -7.60 9.89 29.36
C MET A 1 -6.82 9.78 28.07
N GLU A 2 -5.77 8.96 28.01
CA GLU A 2 -5.75 7.48 28.04
C GLU A 2 -6.51 6.85 26.85
N ASP A 3 -5.91 5.80 26.28
CA ASP A 3 -6.32 5.01 25.10
C ASP A 3 -5.75 5.38 23.71
N GLY A 4 -4.51 5.91 23.66
CA GLY A 4 -3.75 6.05 22.40
C GLY A 4 -2.77 4.91 22.08
N GLY A 5 -2.42 4.07 23.06
CA GLY A 5 -1.20 3.25 23.00
C GLY A 5 -1.33 1.91 22.24
N SER A 6 -2.44 1.19 22.40
CA SER A 6 -2.53 -0.19 21.87
C SER A 6 -2.77 -0.25 20.35
N ALA A 7 -3.49 0.74 19.81
CA ALA A 7 -3.71 0.86 18.37
C ALA A 7 -2.43 1.31 17.62
N GLY A 8 -1.49 1.96 18.30
CA GLY A 8 -0.18 2.34 17.76
C GLY A 8 0.78 1.16 17.63
N LEU A 9 0.84 0.30 18.66
CA LEU A 9 1.63 -0.95 18.65
C LEU A 9 1.11 -1.99 17.64
N THR A 10 -0.19 -1.95 17.33
CA THR A 10 -0.83 -2.77 16.30
C THR A 10 -1.08 -2.03 14.99
N TYR A 11 -0.58 -0.80 14.84
CA TYR A 11 -0.53 -0.11 13.54
C TYR A 11 0.59 -0.74 12.71
N ALA A 12 0.34 -1.99 12.30
CA ALA A 12 1.03 -2.72 11.28
C ALA A 12 2.57 -2.65 11.34
N ASN A 13 3.16 -3.58 12.11
CA ASN A 13 4.61 -3.84 12.25
C ASN A 13 5.41 -4.05 10.92
N ALA A 14 4.82 -3.79 9.76
CA ALA A 14 5.46 -3.80 8.45
C ALA A 14 5.18 -2.53 7.60
N VAL A 15 4.48 -1.52 8.14
CA VAL A 15 3.92 -0.41 7.36
C VAL A 15 4.66 0.89 7.64
N LEU A 16 5.07 1.55 6.57
CA LEU A 16 5.49 2.95 6.59
C LEU A 16 4.38 3.83 7.20
N CYS A 17 4.48 4.14 8.49
CA CYS A 17 3.59 5.04 9.23
C CYS A 17 3.91 6.51 8.93
N LEU A 18 4.14 6.83 7.66
CA LEU A 18 4.47 8.20 7.27
C LEU A 18 3.21 9.05 7.29
N SER A 19 3.33 10.27 7.81
CA SER A 19 2.29 11.28 7.65
C SER A 19 2.13 11.60 6.16
N THR A 20 0.96 12.10 5.77
CA THR A 20 0.69 12.49 4.38
C THR A 20 1.74 13.50 3.88
N GLY A 21 2.09 14.50 4.69
CA GLY A 21 3.09 15.50 4.34
C GLY A 21 4.49 14.93 4.16
N VAL A 22 4.93 14.00 5.02
CA VAL A 22 6.24 13.34 4.86
C VAL A 22 6.27 12.46 3.61
N ARG A 23 5.19 11.72 3.32
CA ARG A 23 5.09 10.92 2.09
C ARG A 23 5.17 11.80 0.84
N GLU A 24 4.44 12.92 0.80
CA GLU A 24 4.46 13.86 -0.33
C GLU A 24 5.82 14.55 -0.50
N PHE A 25 6.49 14.86 0.61
CA PHE A 25 7.85 15.36 0.57
C PHE A 25 8.81 14.34 -0.05
N LEU A 26 8.76 13.08 0.38
CA LEU A 26 9.61 12.01 -0.16
C LEU A 26 9.31 11.71 -1.63
N GLU A 27 8.03 11.73 -2.03
CA GLU A 27 7.64 11.64 -3.45
C GLU A 27 8.28 12.74 -4.29
N ARG A 28 8.24 13.99 -3.83
CA ARG A 28 8.86 15.12 -4.54
C ARG A 28 10.36 14.94 -4.65
N ARG A 29 11.04 14.59 -3.55
CA ARG A 29 12.49 14.38 -3.56
C ARG A 29 12.92 13.22 -4.45
N GLN A 30 12.19 12.09 -4.43
CA GLN A 30 12.47 10.98 -5.34
C GLN A 30 12.39 11.43 -6.80
N ARG A 31 11.38 12.22 -7.17
CA ARG A 31 11.23 12.73 -8.54
C ARG A 31 12.33 13.71 -8.93
N GLU A 32 12.73 14.60 -8.02
CA GLU A 32 13.84 15.52 -8.25
C GLU A 32 15.16 14.79 -8.48
N ILE A 33 15.46 13.79 -7.64
CA ILE A 33 16.65 12.95 -7.79
C ILE A 33 16.61 12.17 -9.11
N GLY A 34 15.45 11.61 -9.47
CA GLY A 34 15.28 10.89 -10.73
C GLY A 34 15.53 11.79 -11.95
N ARG A 35 15.04 13.04 -11.92
CA ARG A 35 15.31 14.02 -12.99
C ARG A 35 16.80 14.35 -13.10
N LEU A 36 17.45 14.56 -11.96
CA LEU A 36 18.87 14.87 -11.92
C LEU A 36 19.71 13.70 -12.46
N ALA A 37 19.37 12.48 -12.05
CA ALA A 37 20.07 11.25 -12.47
C ALA A 37 19.93 11.01 -13.98
N LEU A 38 18.73 11.18 -14.53
CA LEU A 38 18.46 11.00 -15.95
C LEU A 38 18.82 12.22 -16.82
N ARG A 39 19.23 13.34 -16.19
CA ARG A 39 19.50 14.64 -16.85
C ARG A 39 18.36 15.12 -17.75
N VAL A 40 17.12 14.87 -17.33
CA VAL A 40 15.92 15.21 -18.11
C VAL A 40 15.32 16.55 -17.70
N HIS A 41 14.52 17.15 -18.58
CA HIS A 41 13.87 18.42 -18.33
C HIS A 41 12.85 18.36 -17.18
N LYS A 42 12.58 19.49 -16.53
CA LYS A 42 11.59 19.59 -15.43
C LYS A 42 10.17 19.16 -15.81
N HIS A 43 9.82 19.26 -17.10
CA HIS A 43 8.50 18.89 -17.63
C HIS A 43 8.37 17.41 -18.01
N THR A 44 9.44 16.63 -17.86
CA THR A 44 9.36 15.18 -18.11
C THR A 44 8.33 14.56 -17.16
N PRO A 45 7.40 13.74 -17.68
CA PRO A 45 6.39 13.10 -16.86
C PRO A 45 7.02 12.25 -15.76
N VAL A 46 6.34 12.18 -14.61
CA VAL A 46 6.86 11.48 -13.43
C VAL A 46 6.90 9.98 -13.65
N GLU A 47 5.95 9.48 -14.44
CA GLU A 47 5.75 8.09 -14.79
C GLU A 47 6.94 7.57 -15.61
N VAL A 48 7.41 8.35 -16.59
CA VAL A 48 8.62 8.06 -17.38
C VAL A 48 9.85 7.98 -16.47
N ILE A 49 10.03 8.97 -15.58
CA ILE A 49 11.15 8.97 -14.63
C ILE A 49 11.11 7.74 -13.71
N GLN A 50 9.91 7.34 -13.26
CA GLN A 50 9.74 6.15 -12.43
C GLN A 50 10.01 4.85 -13.20
N GLY A 51 9.58 4.77 -14.46
CA GLY A 51 9.84 3.63 -15.34
C GLY A 51 11.33 3.45 -15.61
N GLU A 52 12.01 4.51 -16.07
CA GLU A 52 13.45 4.50 -16.36
C GLU A 52 14.29 4.18 -15.12
N MET A 53 13.93 4.74 -13.96
CA MET A 53 14.63 4.44 -12.71
C MET A 53 14.24 3.10 -12.09
N GLY A 54 13.18 2.44 -12.59
CA GLY A 54 12.61 1.23 -11.99
C GLY A 54 12.05 1.45 -10.58
N TRP A 55 11.59 2.67 -10.27
CA TRP A 55 11.16 3.05 -8.93
C TRP A 55 9.65 3.05 -8.78
N SER A 56 9.14 2.26 -7.84
CA SER A 56 7.76 2.43 -7.37
C SER A 56 7.57 3.76 -6.63
N SER A 57 6.38 4.32 -6.77
CA SER A 57 5.90 5.44 -5.96
C SER A 57 5.83 5.06 -4.48
N PHE A 58 6.00 6.02 -3.57
CA PHE A 58 5.78 5.80 -2.14
C PHE A 58 4.33 5.42 -1.86
N THR A 59 3.38 5.89 -2.67
CA THR A 59 1.99 5.49 -2.53
C THR A 59 1.78 4.02 -2.86
N ALA A 60 2.44 3.50 -3.91
CA ALA A 60 2.41 2.07 -4.23
C ALA A 60 3.09 1.21 -3.14
N ARG A 61 4.25 1.67 -2.62
CA ARG A 61 4.92 1.00 -1.49
C ARG A 61 4.00 0.93 -0.27
N GLU A 62 3.30 2.02 0.04
CA GLU A 62 2.31 2.06 1.13
C GLU A 62 1.15 1.09 0.88
N ALA A 63 0.63 1.02 -0.35
CA ALA A 63 -0.43 0.08 -0.72
C ALA A 63 -0.02 -1.36 -0.50
N VAL A 64 1.15 -1.75 -1.00
CA VAL A 64 1.73 -3.09 -0.82
C VAL A 64 1.85 -3.44 0.66
N ALA A 65 2.42 -2.53 1.46
CA ALA A 65 2.62 -2.78 2.88
C ALA A 65 1.30 -2.92 3.64
N LYS A 66 0.35 -2.00 3.45
CA LYS A 66 -0.91 -1.97 4.20
C LYS A 66 -1.86 -3.09 3.78
N ALA A 67 -2.06 -3.29 2.48
CA ALA A 67 -2.91 -4.37 1.98
C ALA A 67 -2.29 -5.74 2.26
N GLY A 68 -0.97 -5.87 2.11
CA GLY A 68 -0.25 -7.11 2.45
C GLY A 68 -0.36 -7.48 3.93
N TYR A 69 -0.27 -6.49 4.82
CA TYR A 69 -0.45 -6.70 6.26
C TYR A 69 -1.90 -7.10 6.60
N GLU A 70 -2.89 -6.43 6.04
CA GLU A 70 -4.30 -6.76 6.27
C GLU A 70 -4.64 -8.18 5.78
N ASN A 71 -4.16 -8.56 4.59
CA ASN A 71 -4.31 -9.92 4.07
C ASN A 71 -3.67 -10.97 5.00
N ARG A 72 -2.55 -10.63 5.65
CA ARG A 72 -1.88 -11.50 6.62
C ARG A 72 -2.72 -11.63 7.90
N LEU A 73 -3.27 -10.53 8.41
CA LEU A 73 -4.04 -10.52 9.66
C LEU A 73 -5.27 -11.43 9.61
N VAL A 74 -6.00 -11.44 8.48
CA VAL A 74 -7.19 -12.30 8.33
C VAL A 74 -6.86 -13.79 8.33
N ARG A 75 -5.61 -14.15 8.03
CA ARG A 75 -5.16 -15.54 7.98
C ARG A 75 -4.54 -16.04 9.29
N LEU A 76 -4.27 -15.14 10.23
CA LEU A 76 -3.79 -15.55 11.55
C LEU A 76 -4.84 -16.42 12.26
N PRO A 77 -4.47 -17.30 13.21
CA PRO A 77 -5.43 -18.05 13.99
C PRO A 77 -6.41 -17.12 14.73
N GLU A 78 -7.65 -17.56 14.97
CA GLU A 78 -8.67 -16.76 15.68
C GLU A 78 -8.26 -16.39 17.11
N GLN A 79 -7.36 -17.17 17.70
CA GLN A 79 -6.76 -16.93 19.02
C GLN A 79 -5.82 -15.71 19.01
N ASN A 80 -5.33 -15.31 17.83
CA ASN A 80 -4.39 -14.21 17.70
C ASN A 80 -5.08 -12.87 18.00
N VAL A 81 -4.50 -12.11 18.93
CA VAL A 81 -5.04 -10.83 19.39
C VAL A 81 -5.20 -9.83 18.24
N ALA A 82 -4.26 -9.77 17.30
CA ALA A 82 -4.33 -8.83 16.18
C ALA A 82 -5.47 -9.18 15.21
N ARG A 83 -5.74 -10.47 14.97
CA ARG A 83 -6.92 -10.90 14.20
C ARG A 83 -8.21 -10.55 14.93
N ARG A 84 -8.28 -10.81 16.24
CA ARG A 84 -9.46 -10.48 17.06
C ARG A 84 -9.74 -8.98 17.06
N MET A 85 -8.70 -8.15 17.15
CA MET A 85 -8.83 -6.70 17.05
C MET A 85 -9.35 -6.27 15.69
N LEU A 86 -8.84 -6.84 14.59
CA LEU A 86 -9.36 -6.56 13.24
C LEU A 86 -10.82 -6.99 13.09
N ALA A 87 -11.17 -8.20 13.56
CA ALA A 87 -12.55 -8.67 13.52
C ALA A 87 -13.47 -7.76 14.33
N HIS A 88 -13.04 -7.38 15.54
CA HIS A 88 -13.78 -6.46 16.39
C HIS A 88 -13.99 -5.09 15.75
N THR A 89 -12.97 -4.49 15.11
CA THR A 89 -13.14 -3.19 14.44
C THR A 89 -14.12 -3.28 13.26
N ILE A 90 -14.13 -4.39 12.53
CA ILE A 90 -15.08 -4.65 11.44
C ILE A 90 -16.50 -4.82 12.00
N PHE A 91 -16.71 -5.73 12.96
CA PHE A 91 -18.05 -5.99 13.52
C PHE A 91 -18.63 -4.79 14.27
N ALA A 92 -17.79 -4.03 14.98
CA ALA A 92 -18.21 -2.81 15.66
C ALA A 92 -18.39 -1.61 14.70
N SER A 93 -18.22 -1.81 13.39
CA SER A 93 -18.29 -0.75 12.36
C SER A 93 -17.37 0.44 12.66
N ARG A 94 -16.24 0.20 13.33
CA ARG A 94 -15.29 1.25 13.72
C ARG A 94 -14.26 1.49 12.64
N SER A 95 -14.41 2.62 11.95
CA SER A 95 -13.51 3.04 10.90
C SER A 95 -12.25 3.72 11.45
N THR A 96 -11.19 2.95 11.69
CA THR A 96 -9.90 3.50 12.13
C THR A 96 -9.21 4.27 10.99
N ARG A 97 -8.22 5.10 11.33
CA ARG A 97 -7.40 5.80 10.31
C ARG A 97 -6.71 4.82 9.37
N TRP A 98 -6.26 3.67 9.89
CA TRP A 98 -5.66 2.61 9.10
C TRP A 98 -6.68 1.98 8.14
N THR A 99 -7.83 1.51 8.62
CA THR A 99 -8.82 0.85 7.76
C THR A 99 -9.34 1.77 6.65
N ARG A 100 -9.60 3.05 6.96
CA ARG A 100 -9.94 4.07 5.95
C ARG A 100 -8.85 4.23 4.89
N ARG A 101 -7.60 4.35 5.34
CA ARG A 101 -6.48 4.54 4.42
C ARG A 101 -6.24 3.31 3.56
N THR A 102 -6.32 2.11 4.13
CA THR A 102 -6.15 0.86 3.39
C THR A 102 -7.29 0.65 2.40
N ALA A 103 -8.54 0.96 2.76
CA ALA A 103 -9.67 0.94 1.82
C ALA A 103 -9.49 1.93 0.65
N ALA A 104 -8.97 3.14 0.92
CA ALA A 104 -8.65 4.11 -0.14
C ALA A 104 -7.53 3.59 -1.07
N LEU A 105 -6.49 2.97 -0.52
CA LEU A 105 -5.40 2.37 -1.30
C LEU A 105 -5.90 1.19 -2.13
N ARG A 106 -6.73 0.30 -1.55
CA ARG A 106 -7.34 -0.80 -2.29
C ARG A 106 -8.15 -0.32 -3.49
N ARG A 107 -9.02 0.67 -3.29
CA ARG A 107 -9.81 1.27 -4.38
C ARG A 107 -8.91 1.86 -5.47
N ARG A 108 -7.88 2.60 -5.08
CA ARG A 108 -6.94 3.21 -6.03
C ARG A 108 -6.20 2.16 -6.89
N PHE A 109 -5.83 1.03 -6.30
CA PHE A 109 -5.05 -0.02 -6.98
C PHE A 109 -5.90 -1.23 -7.39
N GLY A 110 -7.24 -1.12 -7.41
CA GLY A 110 -8.14 -2.23 -7.78
C GLY A 110 -7.91 -3.53 -7.00
N LEU A 111 -7.49 -3.44 -5.74
CA LEU A 111 -7.20 -4.60 -4.91
C LEU A 111 -8.51 -5.16 -4.32
N PRO A 112 -8.67 -6.49 -4.25
CA PRO A 112 -9.87 -7.11 -3.71
C PRO A 112 -10.07 -6.72 -2.24
N ALA A 113 -11.34 -6.54 -1.86
CA ALA A 113 -11.71 -6.35 -0.47
C ALA A 113 -11.34 -7.59 0.35
N VAL A 114 -10.90 -7.39 1.58
CA VAL A 114 -10.64 -8.50 2.50
C VAL A 114 -11.93 -8.83 3.22
N CYS A 115 -12.43 -10.04 2.96
CA CYS A 115 -13.50 -10.67 3.70
C CYS A 115 -12.91 -11.49 4.85
N LEU A 116 -13.56 -11.47 6.01
CA LEU A 116 -13.24 -12.37 7.12
C LEU A 116 -13.73 -13.80 6.81
N GLU A 117 -13.26 -14.40 5.73
CA GLU A 117 -13.56 -15.79 5.44
C GLU A 117 -12.78 -16.71 6.40
N ARG A 118 -13.38 -17.84 6.75
CA ARG A 118 -12.66 -18.89 7.49
C ARG A 118 -11.44 -19.27 6.67
N ALA A 119 -10.27 -19.22 7.29
CA ALA A 119 -9.01 -19.51 6.60
C ALA A 119 -9.03 -20.99 6.18
N ASN A 120 -9.36 -21.27 4.91
CA ASN A 120 -9.04 -22.57 4.33
C ASN A 120 -7.52 -22.69 4.27
N GLU A 121 -7.01 -23.76 4.86
CA GLU A 121 -5.58 -24.05 5.08
C GLU A 121 -4.73 -24.01 3.79
N GLU A 122 -5.36 -24.19 2.63
CA GLU A 122 -4.72 -24.47 1.35
C GLU A 122 -4.15 -23.23 0.62
N GLY A 123 -4.54 -22.02 1.03
CA GLY A 123 -4.21 -20.79 0.28
C GLY A 123 -3.05 -19.95 0.86
N LYS A 124 -2.36 -20.41 1.91
CA LYS A 124 -1.61 -19.56 2.86
C LYS A 124 -0.46 -18.73 2.26
N THR A 125 0.18 -19.14 1.16
CA THR A 125 1.51 -18.61 0.79
C THR A 125 1.56 -17.56 -0.34
N LYS A 126 0.59 -17.49 -1.26
CA LYS A 126 0.75 -16.71 -2.51
C LYS A 126 0.07 -15.34 -2.60
N HIS A 127 -0.70 -14.91 -1.60
CA HIS A 127 -1.54 -13.69 -1.74
C HIS A 127 -0.80 -12.37 -1.50
N GLY A 128 0.29 -12.37 -0.70
CA GLY A 128 1.13 -11.17 -0.56
C GLY A 128 1.88 -10.84 -1.84
N GLU A 129 2.27 -11.87 -2.60
CA GLU A 129 2.80 -11.74 -3.97
C GLU A 129 1.75 -11.19 -4.93
N GLY A 130 0.50 -11.65 -4.84
CA GLY A 130 -0.60 -11.12 -5.65
C GLY A 130 -0.81 -9.61 -5.49
N VAL A 131 -0.75 -9.08 -4.26
CA VAL A 131 -0.86 -7.62 -4.03
C VAL A 131 0.32 -6.88 -4.66
N ARG A 132 1.55 -7.38 -4.45
CA ARG A 132 2.75 -6.77 -5.05
C ARG A 132 2.69 -6.78 -6.56
N LEU A 133 2.34 -7.92 -7.15
CA LEU A 133 2.23 -8.10 -8.58
C LEU A 133 1.19 -7.14 -9.15
N LYS A 134 0.01 -7.06 -8.54
CA LYS A 134 -1.08 -6.20 -9.04
C LYS A 134 -0.73 -4.71 -8.95
N VAL A 135 -0.12 -4.28 -7.85
CA VAL A 135 0.34 -2.89 -7.71
C VAL A 135 1.42 -2.59 -8.75
N ARG A 136 2.37 -3.52 -8.97
CA ARG A 136 3.44 -3.37 -9.97
C ARG A 136 2.91 -3.34 -11.40
N GLU A 137 1.95 -4.20 -11.74
CA GLU A 137 1.28 -4.21 -13.05
C GLU A 137 0.61 -2.86 -13.33
N LEU A 138 -0.10 -2.32 -12.34
CA LEU A 138 -0.74 -1.01 -12.47
C LEU A 138 0.25 0.14 -12.58
N GLU A 139 1.38 0.10 -11.86
CA GLU A 139 2.44 1.10 -12.05
C GLU A 139 3.08 0.97 -13.45
N THR A 140 3.36 -0.26 -13.89
CA THR A 140 4.02 -0.50 -15.19
C THR A 140 3.12 -0.12 -16.37
N THR A 141 1.81 -0.34 -16.27
CA THR A 141 0.84 0.09 -17.29
C THR A 141 0.77 1.61 -17.37
N ALA A 142 0.72 2.30 -16.22
CA ALA A 142 0.77 3.76 -16.17
C ALA A 142 2.06 4.32 -16.80
N TRP A 143 3.22 3.67 -16.58
CA TRP A 143 4.47 4.05 -17.23
C TRP A 143 4.38 3.93 -18.76
N ARG A 144 3.96 2.77 -19.26
CA ARG A 144 3.83 2.50 -20.70
C ARG A 144 2.85 3.43 -21.40
N ASP A 145 1.74 3.78 -20.75
CA ASP A 145 0.75 4.68 -21.34
C ASP A 145 1.28 6.12 -21.37
N SER A 146 2.11 6.52 -20.42
CA SER A 146 2.76 7.84 -20.43
C SER A 146 3.80 7.98 -21.55
N ASP A 147 4.49 6.91 -21.92
CA ASP A 147 5.46 6.91 -23.02
C ASP A 147 4.78 7.12 -24.38
N LYS A 148 3.62 6.49 -24.59
CA LYS A 148 2.84 6.59 -25.84
C LYS A 148 2.26 7.99 -26.08
N VAL A 149 2.02 8.76 -25.03
CA VAL A 149 1.48 10.11 -25.13
C VAL A 149 2.56 11.13 -25.53
N ASN A 150 3.85 10.79 -25.37
CA ASN A 150 4.97 11.67 -25.71
C ASN A 150 5.75 11.24 -26.97
N SER A 151 5.31 10.17 -27.66
CA SER A 151 5.83 9.75 -28.97
C SER A 151 4.92 10.27 -30.08
#